data_AF-A0A956ENP8-F1
#
_entry.id   AF-A0A956ENP8-F1
#
_cell.length_a   1.000
_cell.length_b   1.000
_cell.length_c   1.000
_cell.angle_alpha   90.00
_cell.angle_beta   90.00
_cell.angle_gamma   90.00
#
_symmetry.space_group_name_H-M   'P 1'
#
loop_
_entity.id
_entity.type
_entity.pdbx_description
1 polymer ?
#
loop_
_entity_poly.entity_id
_entity_poly.type
_entity_poly.pdbx_seq_one_letter_code
_entity_poly.pdbx_strand_id
1 'polypeptide(L)'
;GLWRATPCGGEVTEVECQTSDGEEGVSFCLQVSGEEAWTACTVDPACLPGESSDNGCFGTYCAYDGQHLVEHAWAVEGECGTPLVVVLDGEPLGYEPVSGADFDLTGRGDCLGTDWPTVPWLALDRDGDGVISGGRELFGEGWIMASGTDASHGFEALIELDADRDGMITAADPAFAELVLWSDLDGDRRGALRELT
;
A
#
# COMPACT_ATOMS: atom_id res chain seq x y z
N GLY A 1 -9.59 8.46 39.58
CA GLY A 1 -8.48 8.35 40.55
C GLY A 1 -7.21 8.55 39.78
N LEU A 2 -6.35 9.49 40.20
CA LEU A 2 -5.11 9.82 39.52
C LEU A 2 -4.11 8.67 39.71
N TRP A 3 -4.01 7.77 38.73
CA TRP A 3 -2.84 6.91 38.59
C TRP A 3 -1.65 7.83 38.27
N ARG A 4 -0.78 8.06 39.26
CA ARG A 4 0.53 8.66 38.97
C ARG A 4 1.34 7.58 38.29
N ALA A 5 1.49 7.72 36.97
CA ALA A 5 2.27 6.79 36.18
C ALA A 5 3.71 6.77 36.72
N THR A 6 4.17 5.57 37.07
CA THR A 6 5.55 5.35 37.51
C THR A 6 6.48 5.71 36.35
N PRO A 7 7.59 6.43 36.57
CA PRO A 7 8.57 6.66 35.52
C PRO A 7 9.05 5.35 34.90
N CYS A 8 9.07 5.26 33.57
CA CYS A 8 9.48 4.05 32.86
C CYS A 8 10.99 3.93 32.67
N GLY A 9 11.76 4.92 33.13
CA GLY A 9 13.22 4.81 33.22
C GLY A 9 13.95 5.10 31.91
N GLY A 10 13.31 5.81 30.98
CA GLY A 10 13.95 6.23 29.73
C GLY A 10 13.75 5.29 28.53
N GLU A 11 13.06 4.16 28.70
CA GLU A 11 12.82 3.18 27.63
C GLU A 11 11.33 3.02 27.32
N VAL A 12 11.03 2.63 26.07
CA VAL A 12 9.66 2.29 25.69
C VAL A 12 9.23 1.06 26.48
N THR A 13 8.17 1.20 27.27
CA THR A 13 7.65 0.11 28.11
C THR A 13 6.15 -0.06 27.89
N GLU A 14 5.72 -1.30 27.73
CA GLU A 14 4.32 -1.68 27.64
C GLU A 14 3.80 -2.09 29.02
N VAL A 15 2.61 -1.64 29.39
CA VAL A 15 1.93 -2.07 30.62
C VAL A 15 0.46 -2.36 30.38
N GLU A 16 -0.04 -3.40 31.03
CA GLU A 16 -1.47 -3.69 31.12
C GLU A 16 -2.20 -2.59 31.92
N CYS A 17 -3.41 -2.26 31.49
CA CYS A 17 -4.26 -1.24 32.12
C CYS A 17 -5.75 -1.59 31.94
N GLN A 18 -6.63 -0.77 32.54
CA GLN A 18 -8.07 -0.84 32.31
C GLN A 18 -8.57 0.46 31.70
N THR A 19 -9.40 0.36 30.66
CA THR A 19 -10.08 1.50 30.03
C THR A 19 -11.12 2.10 30.99
N SER A 20 -11.64 3.28 30.65
CA SER A 20 -12.72 3.91 31.43
C SER A 20 -13.98 3.05 31.54
N ASP A 21 -14.20 2.17 30.57
CA ASP A 21 -15.35 1.26 30.50
C ASP A 21 -15.06 -0.09 31.18
N GLY A 22 -13.86 -0.27 31.73
CA GLY A 22 -13.46 -1.44 32.50
C GLY A 22 -12.92 -2.59 31.65
N GLU A 23 -12.63 -2.36 30.37
CA GLU A 23 -12.02 -3.35 29.49
C GLU A 23 -10.51 -3.44 29.74
N GLU A 24 -9.94 -4.62 29.61
CA GLU A 24 -8.50 -4.84 29.67
C GLU A 24 -7.85 -4.28 28.41
N GLY A 25 -6.78 -3.52 28.58
CA GLY A 25 -6.05 -2.89 27.48
C GLY A 25 -4.59 -2.67 27.82
N VAL A 26 -3.93 -1.90 26.95
CA VAL A 26 -2.51 -1.61 27.01
C VAL A 26 -2.25 -0.10 27.00
N SER A 27 -1.21 0.31 27.73
CA SER A 27 -0.66 1.67 27.72
C SER A 27 0.85 1.60 27.53
N PHE A 28 1.39 2.53 26.75
CA PHE A 28 2.81 2.60 26.45
C PHE A 28 3.42 3.82 27.12
N CYS A 29 4.57 3.63 27.77
CA CYS A 29 5.43 4.73 28.16
C CYS A 29 6.39 5.04 27.00
N LEU A 30 6.46 6.30 26.62
CA LEU A 30 7.21 6.80 25.47
C LEU A 30 8.21 7.87 25.90
N GLN A 31 9.29 8.02 25.13
CA GLN A 31 10.19 9.17 25.23
C GLN A 31 9.84 10.17 24.12
N VAL A 32 9.18 11.27 24.48
CA VAL A 32 8.74 12.30 23.53
C VAL A 32 9.52 13.58 23.83
N SER A 33 10.40 13.97 22.91
CA SER A 33 11.23 15.18 23.07
C SER A 33 12.06 15.22 24.37
N GLY A 34 12.45 14.06 24.89
CA GLY A 34 13.24 13.94 26.13
C GLY A 34 12.41 13.95 27.42
N GLU A 35 11.08 13.89 27.31
CA GLU A 35 10.16 13.74 28.45
C GLU A 35 9.38 12.42 28.35
N GLU A 36 9.05 11.85 29.50
CA GLU A 36 8.21 10.65 29.58
C GLU A 36 6.74 11.01 29.34
N ALA A 37 6.10 10.31 28.42
CA ALA A 37 4.67 10.41 28.14
C ALA A 37 4.02 9.02 28.21
N TRP A 38 2.80 8.96 28.70
CA TRP A 38 2.01 7.74 28.75
C TRP A 38 0.83 7.85 27.80
N THR A 39 0.64 6.84 26.95
CA THR A 39 -0.58 6.75 26.14
C THR A 39 -1.78 6.49 27.03
N ALA A 40 -2.97 6.91 26.60
CA ALA A 40 -4.21 6.41 27.17
C ALA A 40 -4.27 4.88 27.06
N CYS A 41 -5.00 4.27 27.97
CA CYS A 41 -5.28 2.84 27.93
C CYS A 41 -6.19 2.53 26.74
N THR A 42 -5.78 1.63 25.85
CA THR A 42 -6.56 1.20 24.69
C THR A 42 -6.60 -0.32 24.59
N VAL A 43 -7.72 -0.87 24.14
CA VAL A 43 -7.85 -2.32 23.88
C VAL A 43 -7.12 -2.70 22.59
N ASP A 44 -7.13 -1.79 21.61
CA ASP A 44 -6.56 -2.01 20.28
C ASP A 44 -5.82 -0.73 19.85
N PRO A 45 -4.49 -0.65 20.03
CA PRO A 45 -3.70 0.48 19.55
C PRO A 45 -3.61 0.44 18.02
N ALA A 46 -3.73 1.59 17.36
CA ALA A 46 -3.68 1.68 15.89
C ALA A 46 -2.33 1.21 15.30
N CYS A 47 -1.26 1.31 16.08
CA CYS A 47 0.09 0.87 15.75
C CYS A 47 0.92 0.73 17.03
N LEU A 48 2.09 0.08 16.94
CA LEU A 48 3.01 -0.09 18.07
C LEU A 48 4.13 0.96 18.07
N PRO A 49 4.66 1.36 19.25
CA PRO A 49 5.76 2.32 19.30
C PRO A 49 6.98 1.87 18.50
N GLY A 50 7.44 2.74 17.60
CA GLY A 50 8.60 2.46 16.74
C GLY A 50 8.30 1.60 15.52
N GLU A 51 7.05 1.15 15.35
CA GLU A 51 6.60 0.51 14.11
C GLU A 51 6.65 1.50 12.95
N SER A 52 7.27 1.07 11.86
CA SER A 52 7.25 1.78 10.60
C SER A 52 7.36 0.80 9.44
N SER A 53 6.78 1.21 8.32
CA SER A 53 6.96 0.57 7.02
C SER A 53 7.57 1.59 6.07
N ASP A 54 8.61 1.18 5.35
CA ASP A 54 9.20 1.96 4.26
C ASP A 54 9.13 1.10 3.01
N ASN A 55 8.18 1.42 2.14
CA ASN A 55 8.03 0.78 0.83
C ASN A 55 8.72 1.62 -0.26
N GLY A 56 9.73 2.40 0.13
CA GLY A 56 10.54 3.31 -0.69
C GLY A 56 9.83 4.62 -1.02
N CYS A 57 8.58 4.51 -1.40
CA CYS A 57 7.82 5.56 -2.08
C CYS A 57 6.57 5.98 -1.32
N PHE A 58 6.09 5.08 -0.48
CA PHE A 58 5.08 5.30 0.51
C PHE A 58 5.44 4.46 1.73
N GLY A 59 4.90 4.83 2.88
CA GLY A 59 5.16 4.11 4.11
C GLY A 59 4.28 4.59 5.22
N THR A 60 4.36 3.89 6.34
CA THR A 60 3.68 4.25 7.57
C THR A 60 4.67 4.41 8.69
N TYR A 61 4.35 5.24 9.67
CA TYR A 61 5.06 5.26 10.94
C TYR A 61 4.08 5.51 12.07
N CYS A 62 4.36 4.89 13.20
CA CYS A 62 3.59 5.10 14.41
C CYS A 62 4.06 6.37 15.13
N ALA A 63 3.13 7.30 15.39
CA ALA A 63 3.41 8.51 16.14
C ALA A 63 2.50 8.64 17.36
N TYR A 64 2.94 9.47 18.30
CA TYR A 64 2.15 9.84 19.47
C TYR A 64 1.51 11.20 19.26
N ASP A 65 0.17 11.29 19.35
CA ASP A 65 -0.59 12.54 19.14
C ASP A 65 -0.75 13.39 20.41
N GLY A 66 -0.18 12.95 21.54
CA GLY A 66 -0.37 13.55 22.85
C GLY A 66 -1.30 12.77 23.77
N GLN A 67 -2.01 11.75 23.25
CA GLN A 67 -2.84 10.85 24.05
C GLN A 67 -2.81 9.39 23.53
N HIS A 68 -2.80 9.17 22.22
CA HIS A 68 -2.84 7.84 21.60
C HIS A 68 -1.68 7.64 20.62
N LEU A 69 -1.45 6.38 20.26
CA LEU A 69 -0.65 6.03 19.10
C LEU A 69 -1.53 6.08 17.87
N VAL A 70 -1.05 6.77 16.84
CA VAL A 70 -1.72 6.97 15.57
C VAL A 70 -0.77 6.58 14.44
N GLU A 71 -1.30 5.85 13.47
CA GLU A 71 -0.54 5.54 12.26
C GLU A 71 -0.59 6.73 11.31
N HIS A 72 0.58 7.21 10.88
CA HIS A 72 0.70 8.22 9.85
C HIS A 72 1.25 7.59 8.58
N ALA A 73 0.48 7.69 7.49
CA ALA A 73 0.96 7.38 6.16
C ALA A 73 1.70 8.59 5.56
N TRP A 74 2.76 8.31 4.82
CA TRP A 74 3.43 9.25 3.93
C TRP A 74 3.53 8.64 2.54
N ALA A 75 3.50 9.49 1.52
CA ALA A 75 3.78 9.13 0.14
C ALA A 75 4.58 10.27 -0.50
N VAL A 76 5.52 9.93 -1.37
CA VAL A 76 6.16 10.94 -2.23
C VAL A 76 5.20 11.24 -3.36
N GLU A 77 4.67 12.46 -3.38
CA GLU A 77 3.76 12.94 -4.40
C GLU A 77 4.45 12.93 -5.79
N GLY A 78 3.88 12.17 -6.73
CA GLY A 78 4.12 12.32 -8.17
C GLY A 78 5.21 11.45 -8.82
N GLU A 79 5.88 10.57 -8.08
CA GLU A 79 6.99 9.75 -8.65
C GLU A 79 7.00 8.29 -8.17
N CYS A 80 5.90 7.82 -7.59
CA CYS A 80 5.84 6.50 -6.97
C CYS A 80 4.92 5.61 -7.76
N GLY A 81 5.41 5.17 -8.93
CA GLY A 81 4.79 4.06 -9.64
C GLY A 81 4.55 2.91 -8.67
N THR A 82 3.29 2.72 -8.27
CA THR A 82 2.80 1.64 -7.40
C THR A 82 2.02 0.54 -8.14
N PRO A 83 2.35 0.17 -9.40
CA PRO A 83 1.61 -0.87 -10.06
C PRO A 83 1.77 -2.23 -9.37
N LEU A 84 0.67 -2.98 -9.27
CA LEU A 84 0.63 -4.28 -8.63
C LEU A 84 1.13 -5.40 -9.56
N VAL A 85 1.84 -6.35 -8.97
CA VAL A 85 2.27 -7.59 -9.62
C VAL A 85 1.69 -8.80 -8.89
N VAL A 86 1.52 -9.91 -9.61
CA VAL A 86 0.97 -11.16 -9.05
C VAL A 86 2.03 -12.24 -9.05
N VAL A 87 2.35 -12.72 -7.84
CA VAL A 87 3.23 -13.88 -7.66
C VAL A 87 2.36 -15.14 -7.69
N LEU A 88 2.57 -15.97 -8.72
CA LEU A 88 1.93 -17.28 -8.85
C LEU A 88 2.89 -18.38 -8.38
N ASP A 89 2.33 -19.45 -7.82
CA ASP A 89 3.05 -20.69 -7.45
C ASP A 89 4.24 -20.53 -6.48
N GLY A 90 4.34 -19.39 -5.78
CA GLY A 90 5.38 -19.13 -4.79
C GLY A 90 6.76 -18.84 -5.38
N GLU A 91 6.83 -18.51 -6.67
CA GLU A 91 8.06 -18.02 -7.30
C GLU A 91 8.56 -16.73 -6.59
N PRO A 92 9.87 -16.54 -6.41
CA PRO A 92 10.37 -15.32 -5.80
C PRO A 92 10.10 -14.13 -6.71
N LEU A 93 9.62 -13.03 -6.13
CA LEU A 93 9.60 -11.74 -6.82
C LEU A 93 11.04 -11.34 -7.18
N GLY A 94 11.29 -11.20 -8.48
CA GLY A 94 12.56 -10.74 -9.03
C GLY A 94 12.35 -9.54 -9.94
N TYR A 95 13.45 -8.86 -10.25
CA TYR A 95 13.47 -7.75 -11.19
C TYR A 95 14.60 -7.94 -12.19
N GLU A 96 14.26 -7.81 -13.47
CA GLU A 96 15.24 -7.69 -14.54
C GLU A 96 15.77 -6.26 -14.57
N PRO A 97 17.10 -6.07 -14.62
CA PRO A 97 17.67 -4.74 -14.64
C PRO A 97 17.21 -3.99 -15.88
N VAL A 98 17.13 -2.65 -15.77
CA VAL A 98 16.78 -1.75 -16.89
C VAL A 98 17.43 -2.22 -18.18
N SER A 99 16.61 -2.72 -19.11
CA SER A 99 17.02 -3.12 -20.44
C SER A 99 15.92 -2.75 -21.43
N GLY A 100 16.32 -2.16 -22.55
CA GLY A 100 15.40 -1.87 -23.66
C GLY A 100 14.57 -0.59 -23.46
N ALA A 101 13.24 -0.76 -23.46
CA ALA A 101 12.26 0.30 -23.66
C ALA A 101 11.79 0.95 -22.35
N ASP A 102 11.38 2.22 -22.46
CA ASP A 102 10.77 2.99 -21.39
C ASP A 102 9.26 2.73 -21.33
N PHE A 103 8.66 2.85 -20.14
CA PHE A 103 7.23 2.70 -19.94
C PHE A 103 6.66 3.84 -19.10
N ASP A 104 5.46 4.31 -19.42
CA ASP A 104 4.77 5.34 -18.64
C ASP A 104 3.99 4.69 -17.49
N LEU A 105 4.66 4.44 -16.35
CA LEU A 105 4.03 3.84 -15.16
C LEU A 105 2.98 4.73 -14.50
N THR A 106 2.98 6.03 -14.78
CA THR A 106 2.10 7.01 -14.12
C THR A 106 0.90 7.39 -14.97
N GLY A 107 0.91 7.08 -16.26
CA GLY A 107 -0.12 7.52 -17.21
C GLY A 107 -0.09 9.02 -17.50
N ARG A 108 0.99 9.73 -17.13
CA ARG A 108 1.13 11.20 -17.27
C ARG A 108 1.92 11.59 -18.52
N GLY A 109 2.36 10.63 -19.32
CA GLY A 109 3.15 10.82 -20.54
C GLY A 109 4.65 10.78 -20.31
N ASP A 110 5.10 10.51 -19.08
CA ASP A 110 6.50 10.40 -18.71
C ASP A 110 6.94 8.93 -18.77
N CYS A 111 7.67 8.56 -19.83
CA CYS A 111 8.22 7.21 -19.95
C CYS A 111 9.54 7.11 -19.15
N LEU A 112 9.62 6.12 -18.25
CA LEU A 112 10.79 5.85 -17.43
C LEU A 112 11.38 4.47 -17.74
N GLY A 113 12.69 4.42 -17.91
CA GLY A 113 13.45 3.17 -17.86
C GLY A 113 13.64 2.74 -16.41
N THR A 114 12.96 1.68 -16.00
CA THR A 114 13.06 1.09 -14.65
C THR A 114 13.30 -0.41 -14.73
N ASP A 115 13.73 -0.99 -13.62
CA ASP A 115 13.82 -2.44 -13.48
C ASP A 115 12.43 -3.05 -13.64
N TRP A 116 12.33 -4.20 -14.30
CA TRP A 116 11.06 -4.79 -14.68
C TRP A 116 10.76 -6.06 -13.90
N PRO A 117 9.54 -6.26 -13.37
CA PRO A 117 9.23 -7.45 -12.60
C PRO A 117 9.34 -8.71 -13.48
N THR A 118 9.89 -9.78 -12.90
CA THR A 118 9.93 -11.11 -13.54
C THR A 118 8.60 -11.87 -13.45
N VAL A 119 7.62 -11.27 -12.78
CA VAL A 119 6.27 -11.79 -12.54
C VAL A 119 5.26 -10.87 -13.23
N PRO A 120 4.06 -11.38 -13.58
CA PRO A 120 3.09 -10.58 -14.32
C PRO A 120 2.60 -9.37 -13.52
N TRP A 121 2.35 -8.28 -14.23
CA TRP A 121 1.54 -7.17 -13.76
C TRP A 121 0.07 -7.58 -13.67
N LEU A 122 -0.64 -7.06 -12.68
CA LEU A 122 -2.10 -7.05 -12.71
C LEU A 122 -2.54 -5.83 -13.53
N ALA A 123 -3.37 -6.06 -14.55
CA ALA A 123 -3.77 -5.01 -15.49
C ALA A 123 -5.24 -5.14 -15.92
N LEU A 124 -5.76 -4.06 -16.49
CA LEU A 124 -7.07 -3.97 -17.13
C LEU A 124 -6.96 -3.05 -18.34
N ASP A 125 -7.28 -3.55 -19.53
CA ASP A 125 -7.40 -2.76 -20.77
C ASP A 125 -8.63 -1.83 -20.64
N ARG A 126 -8.39 -0.62 -20.13
CA ARG A 126 -9.45 0.31 -19.74
C ARG A 126 -10.00 1.11 -20.91
N ASP A 127 -9.20 1.34 -21.94
CA ASP A 127 -9.62 2.11 -23.11
C ASP A 127 -10.08 1.22 -24.27
N GLY A 128 -9.88 -0.10 -24.16
CA GLY A 128 -10.40 -1.12 -25.05
C GLY A 128 -9.62 -1.19 -26.37
N ASP A 129 -8.37 -0.75 -26.40
CA ASP A 129 -7.53 -0.77 -27.60
C ASP A 129 -6.84 -2.13 -27.85
N GLY A 130 -6.97 -3.07 -26.89
CA GLY A 130 -6.46 -4.43 -26.96
C GLY A 130 -5.00 -4.57 -26.54
N VAL A 131 -4.39 -3.54 -25.94
CA VAL A 131 -3.03 -3.60 -25.38
C VAL A 131 -2.93 -2.97 -24.01
N ILE A 132 -1.98 -3.43 -23.20
CA ILE A 132 -1.57 -2.72 -21.99
C ILE A 132 -0.35 -1.87 -22.36
N SER A 133 -0.51 -0.55 -22.36
CA SER A 133 0.50 0.38 -22.88
C SER A 133 0.83 1.56 -21.96
N GLY A 134 0.14 1.69 -20.82
CA GLY A 134 0.49 2.69 -19.82
C GLY A 134 -0.07 2.42 -18.43
N GLY A 135 0.38 3.21 -17.46
CA GLY A 135 0.03 3.10 -16.06
C GLY A 135 -1.44 3.37 -15.74
N ARG A 136 -2.21 3.91 -16.70
CA ARG A 136 -3.67 4.03 -16.60
C ARG A 136 -4.38 2.67 -16.59
N GLU A 137 -3.70 1.65 -17.09
CA GLU A 137 -4.19 0.29 -17.28
C GLU A 137 -3.56 -0.68 -16.27
N LEU A 138 -2.66 -0.18 -15.43
CA LEU A 138 -2.10 -0.89 -14.29
C LEU A 138 -2.76 -0.41 -13.00
N PHE A 139 -2.88 -1.29 -12.02
CA PHE A 139 -3.38 -0.93 -10.70
C PHE A 139 -2.30 -0.22 -9.89
N GLY A 140 -2.24 1.11 -9.96
CA GLY A 140 -1.26 1.97 -9.29
C GLY A 140 -1.72 3.43 -9.24
N GLU A 141 -0.83 4.36 -8.92
CA GLU A 141 -1.14 5.80 -8.88
C GLU A 141 -1.59 6.39 -10.23
N GLY A 142 -1.27 5.73 -11.35
CA GLY A 142 -1.74 6.14 -12.68
C GLY A 142 -3.22 5.83 -12.94
N TRP A 143 -3.86 5.06 -12.04
CA TRP A 143 -5.26 4.69 -12.12
C TRP A 143 -6.16 5.87 -11.78
N ILE A 144 -7.04 6.24 -12.71
CA ILE A 144 -8.09 7.24 -12.44
C ILE A 144 -9.29 6.53 -11.82
N MET A 145 -9.57 6.90 -10.57
CA MET A 145 -10.76 6.50 -9.83
C MET A 145 -12.03 7.09 -10.47
N ALA A 146 -13.19 6.51 -10.21
CA ALA A 146 -14.51 6.96 -10.62
C ALA A 146 -14.85 8.37 -10.10
N SER A 147 -14.21 8.80 -9.01
CA SER A 147 -14.23 10.19 -8.51
C SER A 147 -13.57 11.20 -9.47
N GLY A 148 -12.74 10.72 -10.41
CA GLY A 148 -11.89 11.53 -11.29
C GLY A 148 -10.55 11.91 -10.68
N THR A 149 -10.22 11.40 -9.48
CA THR A 149 -8.89 11.56 -8.87
C THR A 149 -7.99 10.38 -9.17
N ASP A 150 -6.68 10.58 -9.10
CA ASP A 150 -5.71 9.48 -9.12
C ASP A 150 -5.89 8.61 -7.86
N ALA A 151 -5.62 7.31 -7.96
CA ALA A 151 -5.51 6.44 -6.82
C ALA A 151 -4.25 6.78 -6.01
N SER A 152 -4.30 6.65 -4.69
CA SER A 152 -3.15 6.88 -3.80
C SER A 152 -2.12 5.75 -3.92
N HIS A 153 -2.56 4.53 -4.26
CA HIS A 153 -1.71 3.36 -4.52
C HIS A 153 -2.49 2.25 -5.24
N GLY A 154 -1.80 1.21 -5.71
CA GLY A 154 -2.41 0.10 -6.46
C GLY A 154 -3.53 -0.67 -5.76
N PHE A 155 -3.46 -0.85 -4.44
CA PHE A 155 -4.57 -1.49 -3.70
C PHE A 155 -5.84 -0.63 -3.64
N GLU A 156 -5.74 0.70 -3.66
CA GLU A 156 -6.92 1.57 -3.68
C GLU A 156 -7.60 1.49 -5.05
N ALA A 157 -6.81 1.40 -6.13
CA ALA A 157 -7.33 1.17 -7.47
C ALA A 157 -8.16 -0.12 -7.56
N LEU A 158 -7.79 -1.18 -6.83
CA LEU A 158 -8.56 -2.43 -6.80
C LEU A 158 -9.94 -2.31 -6.13
N ILE A 159 -10.11 -1.40 -5.18
CA ILE A 159 -11.39 -1.22 -4.47
C ILE A 159 -12.52 -0.86 -5.43
N GLU A 160 -12.22 -0.26 -6.58
CA GLU A 160 -13.23 0.06 -7.60
C GLU A 160 -13.87 -1.18 -8.24
N LEU A 161 -13.17 -2.31 -8.20
CA LEU A 161 -13.62 -3.56 -8.80
C LEU A 161 -14.42 -4.40 -7.81
N ASP A 162 -14.31 -4.13 -6.50
CA ASP A 162 -15.07 -4.78 -5.42
C ASP A 162 -16.51 -4.27 -5.40
N ALA A 163 -17.36 -4.91 -6.19
CA ALA A 163 -18.72 -4.45 -6.44
C ALA A 163 -19.66 -4.75 -5.27
N ASP A 164 -19.42 -5.83 -4.52
CA ASP A 164 -20.22 -6.22 -3.37
C ASP A 164 -19.67 -5.73 -2.02
N ARG A 165 -18.45 -5.15 -2.04
CA ARG A 165 -17.76 -4.50 -0.91
C ARG A 165 -17.44 -5.47 0.21
N ASP A 166 -17.12 -6.71 -0.13
CA ASP A 166 -16.69 -7.71 0.84
C ASP A 166 -15.18 -7.68 1.13
N GLY A 167 -14.44 -6.82 0.42
CA GLY A 167 -12.99 -6.65 0.53
C GLY A 167 -12.21 -7.67 -0.30
N MET A 168 -12.86 -8.45 -1.15
CA MET A 168 -12.26 -9.46 -2.01
C MET A 168 -12.60 -9.19 -3.47
N ILE A 169 -11.60 -9.32 -4.34
CA ILE A 169 -11.81 -9.32 -5.80
C ILE A 169 -11.98 -10.76 -6.25
N THR A 170 -13.21 -11.13 -6.60
CA THR A 170 -13.61 -12.51 -6.92
C THR A 170 -14.48 -12.58 -8.17
N ALA A 171 -14.80 -13.79 -8.64
CA ALA A 171 -15.71 -13.98 -9.76
C ALA A 171 -17.16 -13.50 -9.50
N ALA A 172 -17.49 -13.07 -8.27
CA ALA A 172 -18.74 -12.38 -7.98
C ALA A 172 -18.74 -10.94 -8.52
N ASP A 173 -17.56 -10.34 -8.69
CA ASP A 173 -17.38 -8.99 -9.20
C ASP A 173 -17.47 -8.95 -10.73
N PRO A 174 -18.28 -8.05 -11.32
CA PRO A 174 -18.44 -7.99 -12.77
C PRO A 174 -17.14 -7.81 -13.54
N ALA A 175 -16.22 -6.99 -13.02
CA ALA A 175 -14.96 -6.66 -13.66
C ALA A 175 -13.88 -7.75 -13.50
N PHE A 176 -14.10 -8.77 -12.66
CA PHE A 176 -13.10 -9.81 -12.40
C PHE A 176 -12.67 -10.54 -13.67
N ALA A 177 -13.61 -10.80 -14.58
CA ALA A 177 -13.34 -11.50 -15.83
C ALA A 177 -12.58 -10.65 -16.87
N GLU A 178 -12.41 -9.36 -16.62
CA GLU A 178 -11.69 -8.43 -17.48
C GLU A 178 -10.23 -8.23 -17.02
N LEU A 179 -9.91 -8.64 -15.79
CA LEU A 179 -8.54 -8.63 -15.28
C LEU A 179 -7.65 -9.55 -16.10
N VAL A 180 -6.45 -9.06 -16.41
CA VAL A 180 -5.41 -9.83 -17.10
C VAL A 180 -4.12 -9.82 -16.31
N LEU A 181 -3.36 -10.90 -16.46
CA LEU A 181 -1.97 -10.97 -16.03
C LEU A 181 -1.06 -10.69 -17.22
N TRP A 182 -0.29 -9.60 -17.16
CA TRP A 182 0.63 -9.22 -18.24
C TRP A 182 2.08 -9.58 -17.88
N SER A 183 2.65 -10.54 -18.61
CA SER A 183 4.08 -10.83 -18.59
C SER A 183 4.72 -10.36 -19.89
N ASP A 184 5.60 -9.37 -19.83
CA ASP A 184 6.36 -8.88 -20.99
C ASP A 184 7.38 -9.94 -21.45
N LEU A 185 7.11 -10.62 -22.58
CA LEU A 185 7.89 -11.78 -23.02
C LEU A 185 9.00 -11.40 -24.01
N ASP A 186 8.93 -10.23 -24.63
CA ASP A 186 9.92 -9.79 -25.62
C ASP A 186 10.64 -8.46 -25.27
N GLY A 187 10.29 -7.84 -24.16
CA GLY A 187 10.94 -6.67 -23.61
C GLY A 187 10.57 -5.36 -24.30
N ASP A 188 9.47 -5.32 -25.05
CA ASP A 188 9.01 -4.14 -25.77
C ASP A 188 8.14 -3.19 -24.92
N ARG A 189 7.80 -3.60 -23.69
CA ARG A 189 6.98 -2.85 -22.72
C ARG A 189 5.56 -2.56 -23.24
N ARG A 190 5.01 -3.46 -24.06
CA ARG A 190 3.64 -3.37 -24.58
C ARG A 190 2.92 -4.70 -24.48
N GLY A 191 1.97 -4.79 -23.55
CA GLY A 191 1.17 -6.00 -23.31
C GLY A 191 0.19 -6.31 -24.43
N ALA A 192 0.67 -7.00 -25.46
CA ALA A 192 -0.16 -7.50 -26.55
C ALA A 192 -0.86 -8.81 -26.14
N LEU A 193 -1.98 -9.16 -26.79
CA LEU A 193 -2.78 -10.36 -26.51
C LEU A 193 -2.01 -11.69 -26.26
N ARG A 194 -0.82 -11.87 -26.84
CA ARG A 194 0.01 -13.07 -26.65
C ARG A 194 0.75 -13.12 -25.30
N GLU A 195 0.75 -12.01 -24.58
CA GLU A 195 1.45 -11.75 -23.32
C GLU A 195 0.49 -11.61 -22.14
N LEU A 196 -0.82 -11.71 -22.42
CA LEU A 196 -1.90 -11.59 -21.44
C LEU A 196 -2.45 -12.98 -21.13
N THR A 197 -2.66 -13.30 -19.85
CA THR A 197 -3.32 -14.53 -19.37
C THR A 197 -4.55 -14.19 -18.55
#